data_AF-A0A818AN05-F1
#
_entry.id   AF-A0A818AN05-F1
#
_cell.length_a   1.000
_cell.length_b   1.000
_cell.length_c   1.000
_cell.angle_alpha   90.00
_cell.angle_beta   90.00
_cell.angle_gamma   90.00
#
_symmetry.space_group_name_H-M   'P 1'
#
loop_
_entity.id
_entity.type
_entity.pdbx_description
1 polymer ?
#
loop_
_entity_poly.entity_id
_entity_poly.type
_entity_poly.pdbx_seq_one_letter_code
_entity_poly.pdbx_strand_id
1 'polypeptide(L)'
;MKQQFQWRRYRIMTMQVLPISCVFLIFPFPYVIVVLLQLCGLSASIGGAFLSIARFSSYYALLIFPIIAVGSSAELRQKFKKILLFGRQERAIAPTMTFNQQMM
;
A
#
# COMPACT_ATOMS: atom_id res chain seq x y z
N MET A 1 -18.14 -0.15 23.14
CA MET A 1 -17.47 0.75 22.17
C MET A 1 -16.16 0.24 21.55
N LYS A 2 -15.50 -0.82 22.07
CA LYS A 2 -14.26 -1.36 21.48
C LYS A 2 -14.45 -2.15 20.17
N GLN A 3 -15.61 -2.80 19.98
CA GLN A 3 -15.89 -3.62 18.79
C GLN A 3 -16.06 -2.80 17.48
N GLN A 4 -16.66 -1.61 17.54
CA GLN A 4 -16.79 -0.75 16.34
C GLN A 4 -15.45 -0.30 15.77
N PHE A 5 -14.45 -0.11 16.63
CA PHE A 5 -13.10 0.30 16.22
C PHE A 5 -12.38 -0.82 15.44
N GLN A 6 -12.51 -2.07 15.89
CA GLN A 6 -11.95 -3.22 15.20
C GLN A 6 -12.60 -3.40 13.81
N TRP A 7 -13.92 -3.26 13.71
CA TRP A 7 -14.66 -3.38 12.45
C TRP A 7 -14.19 -2.39 11.37
N ARG A 8 -13.93 -1.13 11.74
CA ARG A 8 -13.37 -0.14 10.80
C ARG A 8 -11.97 -0.52 10.33
N ARG A 9 -11.12 -1.02 11.23
CA ARG A 9 -9.76 -1.46 10.90
C ARG A 9 -9.77 -2.66 9.94
N TYR A 10 -10.62 -3.65 10.19
CA TYR A 10 -10.77 -4.81 9.30
C TYR A 10 -11.24 -4.40 7.90
N ARG A 11 -12.24 -3.51 7.79
CA ARG A 11 -12.70 -3.01 6.48
C ARG A 11 -11.59 -2.33 5.69
N ILE A 12 -10.74 -1.54 6.36
CA ILE A 12 -9.61 -0.88 5.70
C ILE A 12 -8.60 -1.93 5.21
N MET A 13 -8.26 -2.93 6.04
CA MET A 13 -7.37 -4.03 5.63
C MET A 13 -7.91 -4.78 4.41
N THR A 14 -9.19 -5.14 4.40
CA THR A 14 -9.83 -5.81 3.26
C THR A 14 -9.80 -4.93 2.00
N MET A 15 -10.01 -3.61 2.14
CA MET A 15 -9.89 -2.67 1.03
C MET A 15 -8.45 -2.55 0.49
N GLN A 16 -7.42 -2.80 1.30
CA GLN A 16 -6.03 -2.85 0.82
C GLN A 16 -5.69 -4.14 0.08
N VAL A 17 -6.28 -5.26 0.50
CA VAL A 17 -6.03 -6.56 -0.12
C VAL A 17 -6.44 -6.55 -1.58
N LEU A 18 -7.58 -5.95 -1.93
CA LEU A 18 -8.09 -5.92 -3.29
C LEU A 18 -7.12 -5.31 -4.33
N PRO A 19 -6.61 -4.08 -4.18
CA PRO A 19 -5.68 -3.49 -5.15
C PRO A 19 -4.32 -4.19 -5.15
N ILE A 20 -3.87 -4.72 -4.00
CA ILE A 20 -2.66 -5.54 -3.92
C ILE A 20 -2.86 -6.81 -4.77
N SER A 21 -3.96 -7.53 -4.57
CA SER A 21 -4.30 -8.71 -5.36
C SER A 21 -4.39 -8.40 -6.85
N CYS A 22 -5.00 -7.28 -7.25
CA CYS A 22 -5.05 -6.88 -8.67
C CYS A 22 -3.64 -6.68 -9.26
N VAL A 23 -2.72 -6.05 -8.52
CA VAL A 23 -1.32 -5.90 -8.99
C VAL A 23 -0.65 -7.26 -9.14
N PHE A 24 -0.82 -8.16 -8.18
CA PHE A 24 -0.27 -9.51 -8.28
C PHE A 24 -0.90 -10.35 -9.41
N LEU A 25 -2.16 -10.09 -9.77
CA LEU A 25 -2.82 -10.76 -10.91
C LEU A 25 -2.43 -10.18 -12.27
N ILE A 26 -1.97 -8.94 -12.34
CA ILE A 26 -1.61 -8.30 -13.62
C ILE A 26 -0.13 -8.52 -13.94
N PHE A 27 0.76 -8.39 -12.95
CA PHE A 27 2.20 -8.31 -13.20
C PHE A 27 2.95 -9.64 -13.03
N PRO A 28 2.91 -10.32 -11.86
CA PRO A 28 3.60 -11.60 -11.69
C PRO A 28 2.80 -12.81 -12.19
N PHE A 29 1.48 -12.73 -12.29
CA PHE A 29 0.67 -13.85 -12.78
C PHE A 29 1.00 -14.31 -14.21
N PRO A 30 1.24 -13.43 -15.20
CA PRO A 30 1.73 -13.85 -16.52
C PRO A 30 3.03 -14.65 -16.46
N TYR A 31 3.95 -14.31 -15.54
CA TYR A 31 5.20 -15.04 -15.35
C TYR A 31 4.93 -16.47 -14.86
N VAL A 32 4.04 -16.63 -13.88
CA VAL A 32 3.64 -17.95 -13.37
C VAL A 32 3.01 -18.80 -14.47
N ILE A 33 2.12 -18.21 -15.29
CA ILE A 33 1.52 -18.94 -16.42
C ILE A 33 2.58 -19.43 -17.40
N VAL A 34 3.51 -18.56 -17.81
CA VAL A 34 4.55 -18.95 -18.79
C VAL A 34 5.43 -20.08 -18.24
N VAL A 35 5.80 -20.01 -16.96
CA VAL A 35 6.56 -21.09 -16.30
C VAL A 35 5.77 -22.40 -16.27
N LEU A 36 4.48 -22.36 -15.95
CA LEU A 36 3.63 -23.55 -15.99
C LEU A 36 3.50 -24.12 -17.40
N LEU A 37 3.33 -23.27 -18.41
CA LEU A 37 3.27 -23.71 -19.82
C LEU A 37 4.59 -24.36 -20.27
N GLN A 38 5.74 -23.82 -19.85
CA GLN A 38 7.04 -24.44 -20.10
C GLN A 38 7.16 -25.83 -19.46
N LEU A 39 6.67 -26.00 -18.22
CA LEU A 39 6.60 -27.32 -17.57
C LEU A 39 5.68 -28.29 -18.32
N CYS A 40 4.62 -27.79 -18.97
CA CYS A 40 3.72 -28.58 -19.81
C CYS A 40 4.26 -28.85 -21.23
N GLY A 41 5.50 -28.47 -21.54
CA GLY A 41 6.14 -28.76 -22.83
C GLY A 41 6.12 -27.62 -23.85
N LEU A 42 5.80 -26.37 -23.46
CA LEU A 42 5.96 -25.22 -24.34
C LEU A 42 7.43 -25.05 -24.74
N SER A 43 7.67 -24.92 -26.05
CA SER A 43 9.01 -24.71 -26.61
C SER A 43 9.72 -23.51 -25.97
N ALA A 44 11.00 -23.66 -25.66
CA ALA A 44 11.84 -22.63 -25.07
C ALA A 44 11.98 -21.38 -25.96
N SER A 45 11.87 -21.52 -27.29
CA SER A 45 11.96 -20.39 -28.22
C SER A 45 10.79 -19.42 -28.08
N ILE A 46 9.57 -19.96 -27.95
CA ILE A 46 8.34 -19.20 -27.73
C ILE A 46 8.29 -18.73 -26.27
N GLY A 47 8.47 -19.66 -25.33
CA GLY A 47 8.42 -19.38 -23.90
C GLY A 47 9.46 -18.36 -23.43
N GLY A 48 10.66 -18.34 -24.00
CA GLY A 48 11.74 -17.42 -23.61
C GLY A 48 11.41 -15.94 -23.85
N ALA A 49 10.79 -15.63 -24.99
CA ALA A 49 10.36 -14.26 -25.30
C ALA A 49 9.28 -13.78 -24.32
N PHE A 50 8.25 -14.60 -24.10
CA PHE A 50 7.18 -14.30 -23.14
C PHE A 50 7.69 -14.24 -21.69
N LEU A 51 8.64 -15.11 -21.31
CA LEU A 51 9.22 -15.14 -19.97
C LEU A 51 10.01 -13.85 -19.68
N SER A 52 10.72 -13.33 -20.67
CA SER A 52 11.50 -12.09 -20.54
C SER A 52 10.59 -10.88 -20.32
N ILE A 53 9.51 -10.78 -21.11
CA ILE A 53 8.50 -9.72 -20.97
C ILE A 53 7.77 -9.85 -19.63
N ALA A 54 7.34 -11.06 -19.26
CA ALA A 54 6.62 -11.31 -18.02
C ALA A 54 7.50 -11.01 -16.79
N ARG A 55 8.78 -11.41 -16.82
CA ARG A 55 9.76 -11.08 -15.78
C ARG A 55 9.97 -9.57 -15.69
N PHE A 56 10.14 -8.88 -16.81
CA PHE A 56 10.27 -7.42 -16.80
C PHE A 56 9.02 -6.74 -16.20
N SER A 57 7.83 -7.21 -16.58
CA SER A 57 6.56 -6.70 -16.07
C SER A 57 6.44 -6.85 -14.55
N SER A 58 6.96 -7.93 -13.97
CA SER A 58 6.91 -8.18 -12.53
C SER A 58 7.63 -7.12 -11.69
N TYR A 59 8.65 -6.43 -12.24
CA TYR A 59 9.30 -5.31 -11.54
C TYR A 59 8.38 -4.11 -11.34
N TYR A 60 7.41 -3.88 -12.23
CA TYR A 60 6.42 -2.82 -12.04
C TYR A 60 5.53 -3.09 -10.82
N ALA A 61 5.30 -4.35 -10.44
CA ALA A 61 4.59 -4.68 -9.20
C ALA A 61 5.28 -4.07 -7.99
N LEU A 62 6.62 -4.18 -7.91
CA LEU A 62 7.42 -3.63 -6.83
C LEU A 62 7.38 -2.09 -6.79
N LEU A 63 7.36 -1.45 -7.96
CA LEU A 63 7.29 0.02 -8.06
C LEU A 63 5.90 0.57 -7.70
N ILE A 64 4.84 -0.15 -8.07
CA ILE A 64 3.45 0.27 -7.86
C ILE A 64 2.96 -0.04 -6.44
N PHE A 65 3.49 -1.09 -5.81
CA PHE A 65 3.12 -1.50 -4.46
C PHE A 65 3.14 -0.36 -3.42
N PRO A 66 4.21 0.46 -3.28
CA PRO A 66 4.21 1.56 -2.34
C PRO A 66 3.15 2.63 -2.65
N ILE A 67 2.85 2.89 -3.92
CA ILE A 67 1.82 3.86 -4.34
C ILE A 67 0.44 3.40 -3.88
N ILE A 68 0.14 2.12 -4.07
CA ILE A 68 -1.11 1.49 -3.60
C ILE A 68 -1.18 1.48 -2.08
N ALA A 69 -0.09 1.11 -1.41
CA ALA A 69 -0.03 1.05 0.05
C ALA A 69 -0.26 2.43 0.70
N VAL A 70 0.33 3.49 0.14
CA VAL A 70 0.11 4.87 0.60
C VAL A 70 -1.32 5.32 0.32
N GLY A 71 -1.89 4.98 -0.83
CA GLY A 71 -3.29 5.32 -1.16
C GLY A 71 -4.30 4.61 -0.27
N SER A 72 -4.03 3.37 0.11
CA SER A 72 -4.99 2.51 0.80
C SER A 72 -5.00 2.63 2.32
N SER A 73 -3.92 3.13 2.95
CA SER A 73 -3.89 3.36 4.40
C SER A 73 -3.97 4.85 4.69
N ALA A 74 -5.06 5.28 5.33
CA ALA A 74 -5.23 6.67 5.76
C ALA A 74 -4.09 7.12 6.69
N GLU A 75 -3.57 6.21 7.52
CA GLU A 75 -2.46 6.48 8.44
C GLU A 75 -1.13 6.65 7.68
N LEU A 76 -0.81 5.76 6.73
CA LEU A 76 0.38 5.93 5.88
C LEU A 76 0.25 7.18 5.03
N ARG A 77 -0.92 7.46 4.46
CA ARG A 77 -1.17 8.69 3.69
C ARG A 77 -0.91 9.94 4.52
N GLN A 78 -1.35 9.97 5.77
CA GLN A 78 -1.08 11.09 6.69
C GLN A 78 0.41 11.19 7.05
N LYS A 79 1.08 10.06 7.34
CA LYS A 79 2.53 10.05 7.62
C LYS A 79 3.34 10.48 6.40
N PHE A 80 3.01 9.99 5.22
CA PHE A 80 3.67 10.34 3.96
C PHE A 80 3.43 11.81 3.60
N LYS A 81 2.22 12.31 3.80
CA LYS A 81 1.89 13.73 3.67
C LYS A 81 2.69 14.59 4.66
N LYS A 82 2.91 14.12 5.90
CA LYS A 82 3.73 14.81 6.90
C LYS A 82 5.22 14.83 6.55
N ILE A 83 5.74 13.74 5.95
CA ILE A 83 7.13 13.65 5.45
C ILE A 83 7.32 14.54 4.21
N LEU A 84 6.37 14.54 3.27
CA LEU A 84 6.45 15.37 2.06
C LEU A 84 6.19 16.85 2.31
N LEU A 85 5.27 17.20 3.21
CA LEU A 85 4.93 18.59 3.57
C LEU A 85 5.70 19.07 4.80
N PHE A 86 6.99 18.72 4.93
CA PHE A 86 7.93 19.17 5.97
C PHE A 86 7.45 20.47 6.66
N GLY A 87 6.91 20.36 7.89
CA GLY A 87 6.81 21.51 8.79
C GLY A 87 5.45 22.02 9.26
N ARG A 88 4.28 21.52 8.81
CA ARG A 88 3.00 21.96 9.44
C ARG A 88 2.68 21.14 10.69
N GLN A 89 3.56 21.22 11.68
CA GLN A 89 3.21 20.86 13.05
C GLN A 89 2.30 21.98 13.55
N GLU A 90 0.98 21.81 13.44
CA GLU A 90 0.07 22.58 14.27
C GLU A 90 0.39 22.18 15.71
N ARG A 91 1.26 22.96 16.35
CA ARG A 91 1.38 22.99 17.80
C ARG A 91 -0.02 23.31 18.27
N ALA A 92 -0.75 22.30 18.74
CA ALA A 92 -1.94 22.51 19.54
C ALA A 92 -1.44 23.23 20.80
N ILE A 93 -1.47 24.55 20.76
CA ILE A 93 -1.33 25.40 21.93
C ILE A 93 -2.62 25.12 22.71
N ALA A 94 -2.59 24.14 23.60
CA ALA A 94 -3.60 24.04 24.63
C ALA A 94 -3.59 25.41 25.34
N PRO A 95 -4.73 26.13 25.41
CA PRO A 95 -4.77 27.36 26.17
C PRO A 95 -4.51 26.99 27.63
N THR A 96 -3.31 27.31 28.13
CA THR A 96 -3.03 27.28 29.55
C THR A 96 -3.95 28.31 30.18
N MET A 97 -5.07 27.86 30.74
CA MET A 97 -5.86 28.70 31.63
C MET A 97 -5.04 28.93 32.90
N THR A 98 -4.16 29.93 32.87
CA THR A 98 -3.69 30.56 34.10
C THR A 98 -4.89 31.29 34.69
N PHE A 99 -5.70 30.56 35.47
CA PHE A 99 -6.65 31.16 36.36
C PHE A 99 -5.82 31.89 37.43
N ASN A 100 -5.78 33.21 37.33
CA ASN A 100 -5.18 34.09 38.33
C ASN A 100 -5.66 33.65 39.72
N GLN A 101 -4.75 33.11 40.53
CA GLN A 101 -4.87 33.20 41.98
C GLN A 101 -4.62 34.66 42.36
N GLN A 102 -5.64 35.49 42.22
CA GLN A 102 -5.80 36.67 43.05
C GLN A 102 -6.88 36.37 44.09
N MET A 103 -6.55 36.68 45.35
CA MET A 103 -7.36 36.58 46.57
C MET A 103 -7.36 35.22 47.30
N MET A 104 -6.33 35.02 48.12
CA MET A 104 -6.46 35.19 49.58
C MET A 104 -5.08 35.28 50.23
#